data_AF-A0AAU9EZ74-F1
#
_entry.id   AF-A0AAU9EZ74-F1
#
_cell.length_a   1.000
_cell.length_b   1.000
_cell.length_c   1.000
_cell.angle_alpha   90.00
_cell.angle_beta   90.00
_cell.angle_gamma   90.00
#
_symmetry.space_group_name_H-M   'P 1'
#
loop_
_entity.id
_entity.type
_entity.pdbx_description
1 polymer ?
#
loop_
_entity_poly.entity_id
_entity_poly.type
_entity_poly.pdbx_seq_one_letter_code
_entity_poly.pdbx_strand_id
1 'polypeptide(L)'
;MVYLNIILGIVTVVVSAGIAVYLSWPNYQQVPPHQTRRRVEEETNKTGGRPTNKLESQKCRKSEPGDRCASCTEEMPSDDMYRMQCGHALHNACFQVFRYICPNCFMCGQTVNLTMPGDPCIICFDLLTKDEMQHLKCHHALHKVCASELKAKGATNCPLCRASM
;
A
#
# COMPACT_ATOMS: atom_id res chain seq x y z
N MET A 1 -21.97 18.15 51.22
CA MET A 1 -22.71 17.00 50.64
C MET A 1 -22.92 17.14 49.13
N VAL A 2 -23.39 18.27 48.61
CA VAL A 2 -23.62 18.46 47.16
C VAL A 2 -22.35 18.39 46.31
N TYR A 3 -21.25 19.00 46.75
CA TYR A 3 -19.97 18.98 46.03
C TYR A 3 -19.37 17.57 45.88
N LEU A 4 -19.56 16.69 46.88
CA LEU A 4 -19.03 15.33 46.84
C LEU A 4 -19.70 14.51 45.72
N ASN A 5 -21.01 14.70 45.53
CA ASN A 5 -21.79 14.03 44.49
C ASN A 5 -21.43 14.55 43.08
N ILE A 6 -21.11 15.84 42.95
CA ILE A 6 -20.65 16.43 41.68
C ILE A 6 -19.28 15.85 41.30
N ILE A 7 -18.35 15.77 42.25
CA ILE A 7 -17.02 15.20 42.01
C ILE A 7 -17.14 13.72 41.62
N LEU A 8 -17.95 12.94 42.35
CA LEU A 8 -18.20 11.54 42.02
C LEU A 8 -18.82 11.37 40.62
N GLY A 9 -19.76 12.24 40.24
CA GLY A 9 -20.38 12.22 38.91
C GLY A 9 -19.39 12.52 37.78
N ILE A 10 -18.48 13.48 37.97
CA ILE A 10 -17.47 13.81 36.96
C ILE A 10 -16.47 12.65 36.82
N VAL A 11 -16.03 12.06 37.92
CA VAL A 11 -15.07 10.95 37.90
C VAL A 11 -15.65 9.72 37.18
N THR A 12 -16.91 9.37 37.41
CA THR A 12 -17.54 8.22 36.74
C THR A 12 -17.71 8.43 35.23
N VAL A 13 -18.02 9.66 34.80
CA VAL A 13 -18.13 9.99 33.37
C VAL A 13 -16.76 9.91 32.69
N VAL A 14 -15.70 10.42 33.31
CA VAL A 14 -14.34 10.38 32.75
C VAL A 14 -13.83 8.93 32.65
N VAL A 15 -14.04 8.12 33.68
CA VAL A 15 -13.61 6.71 33.70
C VAL A 15 -14.37 5.88 32.64
N SER A 16 -15.69 6.06 32.52
CA SER A 16 -16.48 5.32 31.54
C SER A 16 -16.13 5.71 30.09
N ALA A 17 -15.89 7.00 29.82
CA ALA A 17 -15.40 7.45 28.52
C ALA A 17 -14.01 6.89 28.20
N GLY A 18 -13.09 6.87 29.18
CA GLY A 18 -11.76 6.29 29.02
C GLY A 18 -11.81 4.79 28.71
N ILE A 19 -12.66 4.03 29.40
CA ILE A 19 -12.88 2.59 29.13
C ILE A 19 -13.49 2.38 27.75
N ALA A 20 -14.47 3.19 27.35
CA ALA A 20 -15.09 3.09 26.04
C ALA A 20 -14.06 3.32 24.91
N VAL A 21 -13.19 4.33 25.04
CA VAL A 21 -12.12 4.59 24.07
C VAL A 21 -11.07 3.47 24.07
N TYR A 22 -10.69 2.94 25.24
CA TYR A 22 -9.76 1.83 25.34
C TYR A 22 -10.29 0.54 24.69
N LEU A 23 -11.57 0.23 24.91
CA LEU A 23 -12.22 -0.96 24.33
C LEU A 23 -12.56 -0.79 22.84
N SER A 24 -12.77 0.44 22.38
CA SER A 24 -13.02 0.74 20.96
C SER A 24 -11.72 0.95 20.17
N TRP A 25 -10.56 0.95 20.83
CA TRP A 25 -9.28 0.87 20.14
C TRP A 25 -9.23 -0.46 19.39
N PRO A 26 -9.08 -0.47 18.05
CA PRO A 26 -8.98 -1.70 17.28
C PRO A 26 -7.71 -2.44 17.69
N ASN A 27 -7.88 -3.39 18.61
CA ASN A 27 -6.89 -4.39 18.92
C ASN A 27 -6.80 -5.26 17.66
N TYR A 28 -5.76 -5.06 16.84
CA TYR A 28 -5.44 -5.94 15.74
C TYR A 28 -5.21 -7.34 16.32
N GLN A 29 -6.28 -8.13 16.43
CA GLN A 29 -6.16 -9.56 16.65
C GLN A 29 -5.31 -10.08 15.50
N GLN A 30 -4.10 -10.52 15.85
CA GLN A 30 -3.31 -11.40 15.01
C GLN A 30 -4.22 -12.57 14.62
N VAL A 31 -4.56 -12.62 13.34
CA VAL A 31 -5.28 -13.76 12.75
C VAL A 31 -4.43 -15.00 13.06
N PRO A 32 -4.99 -16.06 13.68
CA PRO A 32 -4.25 -17.28 13.92
C PRO A 32 -3.79 -17.86 12.57
N PRO A 33 -2.62 -18.52 12.50
CA PRO A 33 -2.15 -19.10 11.25
C PRO A 33 -3.12 -20.22 10.89
N HIS A 34 -3.96 -19.99 9.88
CA HIS A 34 -4.70 -21.07 9.24
C HIS A 34 -3.67 -22.03 8.64
N GLN A 35 -3.43 -23.14 9.35
CA GLN A 35 -2.68 -24.28 8.86
C GLN A 35 -3.23 -24.66 7.48
N THR A 36 -2.46 -24.35 6.45
CA THR A 36 -2.72 -24.80 5.09
C THR A 36 -2.53 -26.31 5.10
N ARG A 37 -3.64 -27.03 5.17
CA ARG A 37 -3.70 -28.48 5.02
C ARG A 37 -3.07 -28.82 3.67
N ARG A 38 -1.83 -29.30 3.73
CA ARG A 38 -1.04 -29.89 2.66
C ARG A 38 -1.91 -30.95 1.97
N ARG A 39 -2.54 -30.59 0.85
CA ARG A 39 -3.20 -31.56 -0.03
C ARG A 39 -2.16 -31.91 -1.08
N VAL A 40 -1.58 -33.09 -0.89
CA VAL A 40 -0.78 -33.81 -1.88
C VAL A 40 -1.59 -33.83 -3.19
N GLU A 41 -0.96 -33.37 -4.25
CA GLU A 41 -1.50 -33.35 -5.61
C GLU A 41 -1.77 -34.81 -6.03
N GLU A 42 -3.03 -35.11 -6.28
CA GLU A 42 -3.44 -36.34 -6.96
C GLU A 42 -3.91 -35.93 -8.36
N GLU A 43 -3.07 -36.27 -9.35
CA GLU A 43 -3.35 -36.14 -10.77
C GLU A 43 -4.70 -36.77 -11.09
N THR A 44 -5.73 -35.95 -11.27
CA THR A 44 -6.98 -36.39 -11.89
C THR A 44 -7.35 -35.44 -13.01
N ASN A 45 -6.92 -35.88 -14.18
CA ASN A 45 -7.34 -35.49 -15.51
C ASN A 45 -8.88 -35.39 -15.58
N LYS A 46 -9.44 -34.17 -15.52
CA LYS A 46 -10.86 -33.90 -15.84
C LYS A 46 -11.02 -32.57 -16.57
N THR A 47 -11.17 -32.71 -17.88
CA THR A 47 -11.89 -31.83 -18.79
C THR A 47 -13.17 -31.26 -18.17
N GLY A 48 -13.26 -29.92 -18.10
CA GLY A 48 -14.42 -29.19 -17.59
C GLY A 48 -14.05 -27.79 -17.12
N GLY A 49 -13.46 -27.00 -18.01
CA GLY A 49 -12.93 -25.67 -17.70
C GLY A 49 -14.03 -24.71 -17.28
N ARG A 50 -14.26 -24.58 -15.96
CA ARG A 50 -14.94 -23.42 -15.39
C ARG A 50 -14.19 -22.17 -15.88
N PRO A 51 -14.86 -21.12 -16.38
CA PRO A 51 -14.18 -19.91 -16.82
C PRO A 51 -13.47 -19.32 -15.60
N THR A 52 -12.18 -19.60 -15.47
CA THR A 52 -11.35 -19.03 -14.43
C THR A 52 -11.26 -17.55 -14.72
N ASN A 53 -11.77 -16.72 -13.80
CA ASN A 53 -11.62 -15.27 -13.89
C ASN A 53 -10.13 -14.97 -14.07
N LYS A 54 -9.76 -14.45 -15.25
CA LYS A 54 -8.35 -14.20 -15.63
C LYS A 54 -7.59 -13.37 -14.59
N LEU A 55 -8.28 -12.60 -13.75
CA LEU A 55 -7.69 -11.80 -12.68
C LEU A 55 -7.26 -12.63 -11.46
N GLU A 56 -8.03 -13.65 -11.08
CA GLU A 56 -7.69 -14.51 -9.93
C GLU A 56 -6.42 -15.31 -10.20
N SER A 57 -6.26 -15.79 -11.44
CA SER A 57 -5.03 -16.49 -11.83
C SER A 57 -3.80 -15.57 -11.89
N GLN A 58 -3.98 -14.25 -12.00
CA GLN A 58 -2.87 -13.28 -11.99
C GLN A 58 -2.32 -13.01 -10.58
N LYS A 59 -3.06 -13.28 -9.51
CA LYS A 59 -2.61 -12.98 -8.13
C LYS A 59 -1.31 -13.72 -7.77
N CYS A 60 -1.14 -14.94 -8.26
CA CYS A 60 -0.04 -15.82 -7.88
C CYS A 60 1.16 -15.79 -8.84
N ARG A 61 1.10 -15.02 -9.95
CA ARG A 61 2.19 -14.96 -10.93
C ARG A 61 2.52 -13.54 -11.32
N LYS A 62 3.68 -13.36 -11.98
CA LYS A 62 4.05 -12.10 -12.61
C LYS A 62 3.07 -11.79 -13.75
N SER A 63 2.75 -10.52 -13.93
CA SER A 63 1.87 -10.09 -15.03
C SER A 63 2.55 -10.31 -16.38
N GLU A 64 1.79 -10.56 -17.44
CA GLU A 64 2.27 -10.77 -18.81
C GLU A 64 1.42 -9.94 -19.78
N PRO A 65 1.94 -9.59 -20.97
CA PRO A 65 1.12 -8.95 -21.99
C PRO A 65 -0.13 -9.78 -22.28
N GLY A 66 -1.29 -9.13 -22.36
CA GLY A 66 -2.59 -9.79 -22.47
C GLY A 66 -3.29 -10.05 -21.13
N ASP A 67 -2.63 -9.78 -20.00
CA ASP A 67 -3.28 -9.73 -18.70
C ASP A 67 -4.19 -8.52 -18.57
N ARG A 68 -5.16 -8.61 -17.65
CA ARG A 68 -6.08 -7.51 -17.34
C ARG A 68 -5.50 -6.61 -16.26
N CYS A 69 -5.53 -5.30 -16.49
CA CYS A 69 -5.15 -4.31 -15.49
C CYS A 69 -6.09 -4.39 -14.29
N ALA A 70 -5.55 -4.44 -13.07
CA ALA A 70 -6.35 -4.49 -11.84
C ALA A 70 -7.22 -3.24 -11.62
N SER A 71 -6.83 -2.11 -12.22
CA SER A 71 -7.46 -0.81 -12.00
C SER A 71 -8.63 -0.55 -12.95
N CYS A 72 -8.45 -0.73 -14.26
CA CYS A 72 -9.47 -0.47 -15.28
C CYS A 72 -10.11 -1.74 -15.85
N THR A 73 -9.56 -2.93 -15.53
CA THR A 73 -9.99 -4.26 -16.01
C THR A 73 -9.79 -4.52 -17.50
N GLU A 74 -9.21 -3.58 -18.24
CA GLU A 74 -8.86 -3.71 -19.66
C GLU A 74 -7.55 -4.50 -19.83
N GLU A 75 -7.37 -5.05 -21.03
CA GLU A 75 -6.16 -5.80 -21.39
C GLU A 75 -4.94 -4.87 -21.48
N MET A 76 -3.80 -5.33 -20.97
CA MET A 76 -2.55 -4.59 -20.98
C MET A 76 -1.67 -5.05 -22.16
N PRO A 77 -1.41 -4.19 -23.15
CA PRO A 77 -0.46 -4.48 -24.22
C PRO A 77 0.98 -4.33 -23.69
N SER A 78 1.96 -4.94 -24.36
CA SER A 78 3.34 -4.98 -23.85
C SER A 78 4.02 -3.61 -23.70
N ASP A 79 3.58 -2.62 -24.46
CA ASP A 79 4.09 -1.24 -24.45
C ASP A 79 3.42 -0.37 -23.37
N ASP A 80 2.19 -0.69 -22.97
CA ASP A 80 1.46 -0.01 -21.90
C ASP A 80 1.35 -0.85 -20.62
N MET A 81 2.49 -1.33 -20.13
CA MET A 81 2.59 -2.07 -18.87
C MET A 81 3.63 -1.47 -17.95
N TYR A 82 3.18 -0.90 -16.83
CA TYR A 82 4.04 -0.55 -15.72
C TYR A 82 4.14 -1.72 -14.73
N ARG A 83 5.29 -2.39 -14.71
CA ARG A 83 5.57 -3.49 -13.79
C ARG A 83 6.14 -2.98 -12.47
N MET A 84 5.46 -3.30 -11.37
CA MET A 84 5.89 -3.02 -10.00
C MET A 84 6.96 -4.02 -9.53
N GLN A 85 7.62 -3.71 -8.41
CA GLN A 85 8.68 -4.56 -7.83
C GLN A 85 8.20 -5.97 -7.45
N CYS A 86 6.94 -6.12 -7.04
CA CYS A 86 6.32 -7.42 -6.78
C CYS A 86 6.12 -8.27 -8.06
N GLY A 87 6.31 -7.70 -9.25
CA GLY A 87 6.15 -8.37 -10.53
C GLY A 87 4.77 -8.25 -11.16
N HIS A 88 3.78 -7.71 -10.45
CA HIS A 88 2.47 -7.35 -11.01
C HIS A 88 2.53 -6.04 -11.79
N ALA A 89 1.59 -5.86 -12.73
CA ALA A 89 1.55 -4.68 -13.59
C ALA A 89 0.17 -4.01 -13.64
N LEU A 90 0.17 -2.73 -14.01
CA LEU A 90 -1.00 -1.92 -14.39
C LEU A 90 -0.66 -1.20 -15.70
N HIS A 91 -1.65 -0.63 -16.41
CA HIS A 91 -1.36 0.37 -17.46
C HIS A 91 -0.55 1.53 -16.89
N ASN A 92 0.29 2.17 -17.70
CA ASN A 92 1.13 3.28 -17.23
C ASN A 92 0.27 4.40 -16.64
N ALA A 93 -0.84 4.76 -17.32
CA ALA A 93 -1.76 5.78 -16.84
C ALA A 93 -2.44 5.38 -15.52
N CYS A 94 -2.89 4.13 -15.40
CA CYS A 94 -3.46 3.61 -14.15
C CYS A 94 -2.45 3.62 -13.00
N PHE A 95 -1.19 3.27 -13.28
CA PHE A 95 -0.13 3.30 -12.28
C PHE A 95 0.13 4.73 -11.76
N GLN A 96 0.07 5.73 -12.63
CA GLN A 96 0.26 7.14 -12.23
C GLN A 96 -0.80 7.63 -11.23
N VAL A 97 -2.02 7.11 -11.30
CA VAL A 97 -3.05 7.41 -10.30
C VAL A 97 -2.85 6.54 -9.05
N PHE A 98 -2.65 5.24 -9.26
CA PHE A 98 -2.47 4.23 -8.22
C PHE A 98 -1.42 4.61 -7.17
N ARG A 99 -0.25 5.10 -7.63
CA ARG A 99 0.88 5.44 -6.75
C ARG A 99 0.60 6.48 -5.67
N TYR A 100 -0.49 7.24 -5.79
CA TYR A 100 -0.88 8.27 -4.81
C TYR A 100 -2.05 7.85 -3.90
N ILE A 101 -2.73 6.74 -4.23
CA ILE A 101 -3.95 6.32 -3.51
C ILE A 101 -3.77 5.06 -2.69
N CYS A 102 -2.81 4.18 -3.06
CA CYS A 102 -2.60 2.92 -2.37
C CYS A 102 -1.11 2.60 -2.25
N PRO A 103 -0.60 2.26 -1.05
CA PRO A 103 0.79 1.82 -0.89
C PRO A 103 1.03 0.39 -1.40
N ASN A 104 -0.03 -0.42 -1.45
CA ASN A 104 0.06 -1.86 -1.64
C ASN A 104 -0.50 -2.29 -3.00
N CYS A 105 0.13 -3.30 -3.59
CA CYS A 105 -0.32 -3.91 -4.84
C CYS A 105 -1.73 -4.51 -4.69
N PHE A 106 -2.65 -4.20 -5.62
CA PHE A 106 -4.01 -4.75 -5.62
C PHE A 106 -4.09 -6.28 -5.74
N MET A 107 -3.03 -6.92 -6.27
CA MET A 107 -3.03 -8.36 -6.54
C MET A 107 -2.48 -9.18 -5.38
N CYS A 108 -1.33 -8.78 -4.83
CA CYS A 108 -0.62 -9.55 -3.79
C CYS A 108 -0.54 -8.85 -2.44
N GLY A 109 -0.99 -7.59 -2.33
CA GLY A 109 -0.91 -6.82 -1.09
C GLY A 109 0.49 -6.38 -0.68
N GLN A 110 1.55 -6.72 -1.43
CA GLN A 110 2.90 -6.26 -1.15
C GLN A 110 3.01 -4.74 -1.32
N THR A 111 3.76 -4.09 -0.44
CA THR A 111 4.04 -2.66 -0.52
C THR A 111 4.91 -2.36 -1.73
N VAL A 112 4.44 -1.45 -2.58
CA VAL A 112 5.07 -1.07 -3.85
C VAL A 112 5.35 0.43 -3.93
N ASN A 113 4.55 1.25 -3.24
CA ASN A 113 4.80 2.68 -3.08
C ASN A 113 5.25 2.91 -1.64
N LEU A 114 6.51 3.31 -1.48
CA LEU A 114 7.16 3.46 -0.17
C LEU A 114 6.89 4.83 0.47
N THR A 115 6.36 5.77 -0.30
CA THR A 115 6.07 7.13 0.17
C THR A 115 4.75 7.58 -0.44
N MET A 116 3.83 8.02 0.42
CA MET A 116 2.48 8.41 0.07
C MET A 116 2.25 9.91 0.34
N PRO A 117 1.25 10.54 -0.32
CA PRO A 117 0.79 11.86 0.10
C PRO A 117 0.40 11.86 1.58
N GLY A 118 0.82 12.87 2.32
CA GLY A 118 0.68 12.96 3.77
C GLY A 118 1.87 12.41 4.56
N ASP A 119 2.80 11.69 3.94
CA ASP A 119 4.07 11.32 4.60
C ASP A 119 4.99 12.55 4.73
N PRO A 120 5.82 12.62 5.79
CA PRO A 120 6.78 13.71 5.93
C PRO A 120 7.93 13.55 4.92
N CYS A 121 8.27 14.64 4.24
CA CYS A 121 9.48 14.72 3.44
C CYS A 121 10.71 14.66 4.35
N ILE A 122 11.67 13.77 4.07
CA ILE A 122 12.86 13.62 4.93
C ILE A 122 13.82 14.83 4.90
N ILE A 123 13.68 15.74 3.94
CA ILE A 123 14.59 16.88 3.79
C ILE A 123 14.07 18.08 4.60
N CYS A 124 12.82 18.49 4.36
CA CYS A 124 12.23 19.65 5.03
C CYS A 124 11.29 19.30 6.19
N PHE A 125 10.92 18.02 6.35
CA PHE A 125 9.95 17.52 7.33
C PHE A 125 8.50 17.97 7.14
N ASP A 126 8.20 18.75 6.10
CA ASP A 126 6.82 19.08 5.74
C ASP A 126 6.11 17.89 5.07
N LEU A 127 4.77 17.89 5.14
CA LEU A 127 3.95 16.84 4.54
C LEU A 127 4.03 16.88 3.01
N LEU A 128 4.10 15.71 2.41
CA LEU A 128 4.11 15.54 0.96
C LEU A 128 2.69 15.72 0.41
N THR A 129 2.56 16.53 -0.63
CA THR A 129 1.33 16.67 -1.42
C THR A 129 1.50 16.02 -2.78
N LYS A 130 0.42 15.49 -3.37
CA LYS A 130 0.46 14.82 -4.68
C LYS A 130 1.15 15.67 -5.75
N ASP A 131 0.86 16.97 -5.77
CA ASP A 131 1.34 17.88 -6.82
C ASP A 131 2.80 18.30 -6.63
N GLU A 132 3.32 18.23 -5.41
CA GLU A 132 4.71 18.59 -5.10
C GLU A 132 5.63 17.38 -4.98
N MET A 133 5.09 16.16 -4.95
CA MET A 133 5.89 14.94 -4.87
C MET A 133 6.65 14.64 -6.17
N GLN A 134 7.92 14.30 -6.02
CA GLN A 134 8.75 13.68 -7.03
C GLN A 134 9.22 12.33 -6.51
N HIS A 135 8.83 11.25 -7.21
CA HIS A 135 9.35 9.92 -6.90
C HIS A 135 10.67 9.69 -7.63
N LEU A 136 11.58 9.03 -6.92
CA LEU A 136 12.88 8.58 -7.41
C LEU A 136 12.73 7.20 -8.08
N LYS A 137 13.79 6.73 -8.76
CA LYS A 137 13.82 5.39 -9.36
C LYS A 137 13.59 4.26 -8.35
N CYS A 138 13.99 4.48 -7.10
CA CYS A 138 13.77 3.56 -5.98
C CYS A 138 12.37 3.67 -5.34
N HIS A 139 11.43 4.39 -5.97
CA HIS A 139 10.04 4.58 -5.52
C HIS A 139 9.84 5.38 -4.22
N HIS A 140 10.91 5.86 -3.58
CA HIS A 140 10.79 6.89 -2.54
C HIS A 140 10.40 8.23 -3.16
N ALA A 141 9.67 9.05 -2.41
CA ALA A 141 9.29 10.39 -2.84
C ALA A 141 9.84 11.49 -1.93
N LEU A 142 10.08 12.66 -2.52
CA LEU A 142 10.46 13.90 -1.86
C LEU A 142 9.65 15.04 -2.49
N HIS A 143 9.62 16.23 -1.89
CA HIS A 143 9.14 17.42 -2.63
C HIS A 143 10.05 17.65 -3.85
N LYS A 144 9.48 18.11 -4.97
CA LYS A 144 10.18 18.46 -6.22
C LYS A 144 11.33 19.44 -5.95
N VAL A 145 11.10 20.43 -5.09
CA VAL A 145 12.12 21.42 -4.68
C VAL A 145 13.24 20.73 -3.91
N CYS A 146 12.91 19.98 -2.86
CA CYS A 146 13.87 19.22 -2.05
C CYS A 146 14.71 18.23 -2.89
N ALA A 147 14.08 17.49 -3.81
CA ALA A 147 14.77 16.58 -4.72
C ALA A 147 15.72 17.32 -5.68
N SER A 148 15.31 18.49 -6.18
CA SER A 148 16.13 19.31 -7.08
C SER A 148 17.34 19.91 -6.35
N GLU A 149 17.16 20.43 -5.14
CA GLU A 149 18.24 20.93 -4.30
C GLU A 149 19.23 19.82 -3.92
N LEU A 150 18.72 18.64 -3.60
CA LEU A 150 19.54 17.48 -3.28
C LEU A 150 20.45 17.10 -4.47
N LYS A 151 19.91 17.09 -5.69
CA LYS A 151 20.68 16.87 -6.92
C LYS A 151 21.68 18.00 -7.20
N ALA A 152 21.28 19.25 -6.96
CA ALA A 152 22.16 20.42 -7.15
C ALA A 152 23.38 20.39 -6.20
N LYS A 153 23.23 19.78 -5.01
CA LYS A 153 24.34 19.52 -4.07
C LYS A 153 25.22 18.32 -4.46
N GLY A 154 24.95 17.67 -5.59
CA GLY A 154 25.73 16.55 -6.11
C GLY A 154 25.35 15.19 -5.54
N ALA A 155 24.23 15.06 -4.83
CA ALA A 155 23.79 13.76 -4.35
C ALA A 155 23.30 12.89 -5.52
N THR A 156 23.85 11.69 -5.62
CA THR A 156 23.51 10.69 -6.64
C THR A 156 22.64 9.56 -6.11
N ASN A 157 22.43 9.52 -4.79
CA ASN A 157 21.79 8.41 -4.08
C ASN A 157 20.59 8.90 -3.28
N CYS A 158 19.56 8.05 -3.22
CA CYS A 158 18.37 8.29 -2.42
C CYS A 158 18.76 8.40 -0.93
N PRO A 159 18.31 9.43 -0.20
CA PRO A 159 18.67 9.61 1.20
C PRO A 159 18.01 8.56 2.12
N LEU A 160 16.93 7.90 1.67
CA LEU A 160 16.21 6.87 2.42
C LEU A 160 16.84 5.48 2.27
N CYS A 161 17.12 5.04 1.04
CA CYS A 161 17.59 3.68 0.77
C CYS A 161 18.98 3.59 0.13
N ARG A 162 19.62 4.72 -0.15
CA ARG A 162 20.95 4.83 -0.78
C ARG A 162 21.07 4.25 -2.20
N ALA A 163 19.97 3.79 -2.80
CA ALA A 163 19.95 3.43 -4.21
C ALA A 163 20.17 4.65 -5.12
N SER A 164 20.76 4.44 -6.30
CA SER A 164 21.02 5.51 -7.27
C SER A 164 19.73 6.20 -7.72
N MET A 165 19.74 7.54 -7.81
CA MET A 165 18.60 8.39 -8.17
C MET A 165 18.33 8.47 -9.68
#